data_AF-G4CIB9-F1
#
_entry.id   AF-G4CIB9-F1
#
_cell.length_a   1.000
_cell.length_b   1.000
_cell.length_c   1.000
_cell.angle_alpha   90.00
_cell.angle_beta   90.00
_cell.angle_gamma   90.00
#
_symmetry.space_group_name_H-M   'P 1'
#
loop_
_entity.id
_entity.type
_entity.pdbx_description
1 polymer ?
#
loop_
_entity_poly.entity_id
_entity_poly.type
_entity_poly.pdbx_seq_one_letter_code
_entity_poly.pdbx_strand_id
1 'polypeptide(L)'
;MLISLYCVQYAQENKKPSKNSGSFIAVCKPAQTASKRQADWNKECIMRIMELDRINELARKAKTEGLNAAELAEQVALRQAYIRQVCGQLNNMLSTVTVVDPEGQDVTPAKLRAAQATGMQTTV
;
A
#
# COMPACT_ATOMS: atom_id res chain seq x y z
N MET A 1 -20.87 29.01 8.25
CA MET A 1 -20.95 28.43 6.89
C MET A 1 -19.69 28.65 6.02
N LEU A 2 -18.61 29.28 6.50
CA LEU A 2 -17.38 29.46 5.70
C LEU A 2 -16.21 28.53 6.09
N ILE A 3 -16.32 27.75 7.16
CA ILE A 3 -15.25 26.81 7.60
C ILE A 3 -15.41 25.42 6.95
N SER A 4 -16.63 25.05 6.51
CA SER A 4 -16.86 23.75 5.84
C SER A 4 -16.47 23.75 4.35
N LEU A 5 -16.39 24.91 3.70
CA LEU A 5 -15.97 25.03 2.30
C LEU A 5 -14.45 24.93 2.13
N TYR A 6 -13.67 25.31 3.14
CA TYR A 6 -12.21 25.31 3.04
C TYR A 6 -11.58 23.90 3.12
N CYS A 7 -12.29 22.92 3.68
CA CYS A 7 -11.80 21.55 3.78
C CYS A 7 -12.03 20.71 2.51
N VAL A 8 -13.10 21.01 1.75
CA VAL A 8 -13.40 20.33 0.47
C VAL A 8 -12.45 20.80 -0.63
N GLN A 9 -12.05 22.09 -0.61
CA GLN A 9 -11.05 22.64 -1.53
C GLN A 9 -9.65 22.03 -1.29
N TYR A 10 -9.26 21.82 -0.03
CA TYR A 10 -7.92 21.31 0.34
C TYR A 10 -7.64 19.86 -0.10
N ALA A 11 -8.68 19.08 -0.41
CA ALA A 11 -8.56 17.73 -0.95
C ALA A 11 -8.35 17.68 -2.48
N GLN A 12 -8.62 18.79 -3.20
CA GLN A 12 -8.49 18.86 -4.66
C GLN A 12 -7.13 19.40 -5.12
N GLU A 13 -6.32 20.01 -4.25
CA GLU A 13 -5.09 20.72 -4.64
C GLU A 13 -3.78 20.00 -4.28
N ASN A 14 -3.79 18.89 -3.53
CA ASN A 14 -2.56 18.15 -3.15
C ASN A 14 -2.34 16.83 -3.93
N LYS A 15 -2.76 16.77 -5.20
CA LYS A 15 -2.18 15.83 -6.17
C LYS A 15 -1.17 16.58 -7.02
N LYS A 16 0.12 16.45 -6.71
CA LYS A 16 1.33 16.19 -7.55
C LYS A 16 2.55 16.55 -6.68
N PRO A 17 3.60 15.71 -6.59
CA PRO A 17 4.69 15.76 -7.59
C PRO A 17 5.27 14.37 -7.88
N SER A 18 6.15 14.11 -8.84
CA SER A 18 7.23 14.92 -9.40
C SER A 18 7.46 14.54 -10.87
N LYS A 19 7.71 15.56 -11.71
CA LYS A 19 8.23 15.36 -13.05
C LYS A 19 9.74 15.19 -12.93
N ASN A 20 10.25 13.97 -13.12
CA ASN A 20 11.61 13.80 -13.62
C ASN A 20 11.55 13.57 -15.13
N SER A 21 12.14 14.53 -15.82
CA SER A 21 12.30 14.68 -17.25
C SER A 21 13.11 13.53 -17.85
N GLY A 22 12.41 12.52 -18.34
CA GLY A 22 12.88 11.69 -19.44
C GLY A 22 12.03 12.00 -20.67
N SER A 23 12.55 12.82 -21.57
CA SER A 23 11.94 13.08 -22.87
C SER A 23 11.88 11.78 -23.67
N PHE A 24 10.71 11.15 -23.76
CA PHE A 24 10.46 10.12 -24.78
C PHE A 24 9.00 10.24 -25.25
N ILE A 25 8.89 10.78 -26.46
CA ILE A 25 7.75 10.98 -27.38
C ILE A 25 6.38 10.47 -26.90
N ALA A 26 5.44 11.42 -26.82
CA ALA A 26 4.03 11.19 -26.59
C ALA A 26 3.36 10.42 -27.73
N VAL A 27 2.73 9.29 -27.40
CA VAL A 27 1.50 8.85 -28.06
C VAL A 27 0.38 9.00 -27.05
N CYS A 28 -0.41 10.08 -27.18
CA CYS A 28 -1.65 10.23 -26.43
C CYS A 28 -2.62 9.12 -26.87
N LYS A 29 -2.67 8.02 -26.13
CA LYS A 29 -3.84 7.12 -26.17
C LYS A 29 -5.07 7.91 -25.71
N PRO A 30 -6.19 7.83 -26.44
CA PRO A 30 -7.37 8.65 -26.18
C PRO A 30 -7.95 8.37 -24.79
N ALA A 31 -8.45 9.45 -24.19
CA ALA A 31 -9.06 9.48 -22.87
C ALA A 31 -10.18 8.44 -22.75
N GLN A 32 -9.92 7.38 -22.01
CA GLN A 32 -10.94 6.41 -21.63
C GLN A 32 -11.90 7.07 -20.63
N THR A 33 -13.19 7.06 -20.95
CA THR A 33 -14.28 7.64 -20.15
C THR A 33 -14.23 7.15 -18.71
N ALA A 34 -14.54 8.05 -17.76
CA ALA A 34 -14.43 7.80 -16.32
C ALA A 34 -15.18 6.55 -15.82
N SER A 35 -16.18 6.06 -16.57
CA SER A 35 -16.92 4.83 -16.26
C SER A 35 -16.13 3.54 -16.53
N LYS A 36 -15.15 3.54 -17.45
CA LYS A 36 -14.33 2.34 -17.74
C LYS A 36 -13.15 2.17 -16.79
N ARG A 37 -12.68 3.25 -16.16
CA ARG A 37 -11.57 3.19 -15.18
C ARG A 37 -11.92 2.46 -13.87
N GLN A 38 -13.20 2.42 -13.49
CA GLN A 38 -13.63 1.74 -12.26
C GLN A 38 -13.67 0.21 -12.42
N ALA A 39 -13.89 -0.29 -13.64
CA ALA A 39 -14.01 -1.72 -13.93
C ALA A 39 -12.65 -2.43 -14.13
N ASP A 40 -11.57 -1.68 -14.39
CA ASP A 40 -10.21 -2.24 -14.52
C ASP A 40 -9.48 -2.39 -13.18
N TRP A 41 -9.86 -1.64 -12.13
CA TRP A 41 -9.28 -1.75 -10.79
C TRP A 41 -9.47 -3.14 -10.15
N ASN A 42 -10.55 -3.84 -10.49
CA ASN A 42 -10.90 -5.14 -9.91
C ASN A 42 -10.35 -6.35 -10.70
N LYS A 43 -9.65 -6.14 -11.83
CA LYS A 43 -9.13 -7.22 -12.67
C LYS A 43 -7.62 -7.44 -12.58
N GLU A 44 -6.84 -6.45 -12.15
CA GLU A 44 -5.36 -6.56 -12.10
C GLU A 44 -4.73 -6.48 -10.71
N CYS A 45 -5.48 -6.08 -9.66
CA CYS A 45 -4.94 -6.08 -8.31
C CYS A 45 -5.42 -7.31 -7.52
N ILE A 46 -4.60 -8.36 -7.47
CA ILE A 46 -4.77 -9.42 -6.47
C ILE A 46 -3.50 -9.58 -5.65
N MET A 47 -3.40 -8.75 -4.62
CA MET A 47 -2.95 -9.18 -3.30
C MET A 47 -4.04 -8.78 -2.32
N ARG A 48 -5.10 -9.60 -2.22
CA ARG A 48 -6.21 -9.33 -1.30
C ARG A 48 -5.84 -9.84 0.09
N ILE A 49 -5.73 -8.92 1.04
CA ILE A 49 -5.64 -9.23 2.47
C ILE A 49 -7.06 -9.29 3.03
N MET A 50 -7.46 -10.41 3.63
CA MET A 50 -8.87 -10.73 3.93
C MET A 50 -9.46 -9.88 5.07
N GLU A 51 -8.64 -9.44 6.01
CA GLU A 51 -9.03 -8.67 7.19
C GLU A 51 -9.30 -7.19 6.86
N LEU A 52 -8.85 -6.72 5.69
CA LEU A 52 -8.85 -5.30 5.33
C LEU A 52 -10.27 -4.73 5.23
N ASP A 53 -11.22 -5.49 4.69
CA ASP A 53 -12.60 -5.05 4.52
C ASP A 53 -13.25 -4.78 5.88
N ARG A 54 -13.06 -5.71 6.82
CA ARG A 54 -13.58 -5.58 8.19
C ARG A 54 -12.92 -4.44 8.96
N ILE A 55 -11.61 -4.24 8.79
CA ILE A 55 -10.89 -3.10 9.39
C ILE A 55 -11.48 -1.78 8.88
N ASN A 56 -11.80 -1.69 7.58
CA ASN A 56 -12.39 -0.49 6.99
C ASN A 56 -13.80 -0.21 7.52
N GLU A 57 -14.62 -1.24 7.73
CA GLU A 57 -15.94 -1.12 8.36
C GLU A 57 -15.84 -0.54 9.79
N LEU A 58 -15.00 -1.14 10.64
CA LEU A 58 -14.77 -0.68 12.01
C LEU A 58 -14.18 0.74 12.02
N ALA A 59 -13.29 1.07 11.09
CA ALA A 59 -12.72 2.40 10.97
C ALA A 59 -13.75 3.46 10.52
N ARG A 60 -14.77 3.07 9.73
CA ARG A 60 -15.87 3.98 9.39
C ARG A 60 -16.79 4.21 10.58
N LYS A 61 -17.15 3.15 11.30
CA LYS A 61 -17.94 3.24 12.55
C LYS A 61 -17.25 4.12 13.59
N ALA A 62 -15.92 3.99 13.75
CA ALA A 62 -15.12 4.82 14.64
C ALA A 62 -15.28 6.32 14.41
N LYS A 63 -15.46 6.72 13.14
CA LYS A 63 -15.56 8.12 12.75
C LYS A 63 -16.96 8.70 12.95
N THR A 64 -18.00 7.87 12.91
CA THR A 64 -19.40 8.31 12.95
C THR A 64 -20.00 8.20 14.35
N GLU A 65 -19.88 7.04 14.98
CA GLU A 65 -20.67 6.67 16.17
C GLU A 65 -19.79 6.36 17.39
N GLY A 66 -18.48 6.18 17.18
CA GLY A 66 -17.54 5.69 18.20
C GLY A 66 -17.49 4.16 18.26
N LEU A 67 -16.50 3.60 18.97
CA LEU A 67 -16.35 2.15 19.11
C LEU A 67 -16.73 1.68 20.50
N ASN A 68 -17.37 0.51 20.56
CA ASN A 68 -17.52 -0.22 21.80
C ASN A 68 -16.17 -0.91 22.19
N ALA A 69 -16.00 -1.23 23.47
CA ALA A 69 -14.80 -1.90 23.98
C ALA A 69 -14.54 -3.27 23.30
N ALA A 70 -15.61 -4.01 22.98
CA ALA A 70 -15.51 -5.29 22.25
C ALA A 70 -15.03 -5.09 20.80
N GLU A 71 -15.56 -4.09 20.09
CA GLU A 71 -15.15 -3.75 18.72
C GLU A 71 -13.72 -3.21 18.67
N LEU A 72 -13.28 -2.51 19.73
CA LEU A 72 -11.90 -2.05 19.87
C LEU A 72 -10.93 -3.23 19.99
N ALA A 73 -11.26 -4.24 20.80
CA ALA A 73 -10.45 -5.45 20.91
C ALA A 73 -10.39 -6.22 19.57
N GLU A 74 -11.52 -6.33 18.86
CA GLU A 74 -11.60 -6.91 17.52
C GLU A 74 -10.70 -6.13 16.54
N GLN A 75 -10.77 -4.80 16.54
CA GLN A 75 -9.97 -3.96 15.66
C GLN A 75 -8.47 -4.13 15.91
N VAL A 76 -8.05 -4.23 17.18
CA VAL A 76 -6.63 -4.44 17.53
C VAL A 76 -6.16 -5.81 17.04
N ALA A 77 -6.95 -6.86 17.24
CA ALA A 77 -6.63 -8.20 16.77
C ALA A 77 -6.47 -8.24 15.23
N LEU A 78 -7.42 -7.64 14.50
CA LEU A 78 -7.38 -7.56 13.05
C LEU A 78 -6.18 -6.75 12.54
N ARG A 79 -5.82 -5.65 13.19
CA ARG A 79 -4.63 -4.87 12.83
C ARG A 79 -3.34 -5.66 13.03
N GLN A 80 -3.24 -6.44 14.10
CA GLN A 80 -2.07 -7.28 14.32
C GLN A 80 -1.95 -8.38 13.25
N ALA A 81 -3.07 -9.03 12.89
CA ALA A 81 -3.11 -10.01 11.80
C ALA A 81 -2.68 -9.38 10.47
N TYR A 82 -3.23 -8.21 10.12
CA TYR A 82 -2.86 -7.46 8.93
C TYR A 82 -1.36 -7.13 8.88
N ILE A 83 -0.80 -6.59 9.97
CA ILE A 83 0.64 -6.25 10.04
C ILE A 83 1.50 -7.49 9.81
N ARG A 84 1.16 -8.63 10.44
CA ARG A 84 1.90 -9.89 10.24
C ARG A 84 1.88 -10.33 8.78
N GLN A 85 0.73 -10.25 8.12
CA GLN A 85 0.59 -10.65 6.73
C GLN A 85 1.34 -9.70 5.77
N VAL A 86 1.34 -8.40 6.03
CA VAL A 86 2.11 -7.42 5.25
C VAL A 86 3.61 -7.62 5.48
N CYS A 87 4.05 -7.76 6.73
CA CYS A 87 5.45 -8.02 7.06
C CYS A 87 5.94 -9.35 6.44
N GLY A 88 5.10 -10.38 6.41
CA GLY A 88 5.40 -11.64 5.72
C GLY A 88 5.62 -11.44 4.21
N GLN A 89 4.74 -10.69 3.55
CA GLN A 89 4.91 -10.35 2.12
C GLN A 89 6.19 -9.55 1.86
N LEU A 90 6.51 -8.58 2.72
CA LEU A 90 7.75 -7.80 2.61
C LEU A 90 8.99 -8.66 2.81
N ASN A 91 8.99 -9.57 3.79
CA ASN A 91 10.10 -10.50 4.00
C ASN A 91 10.32 -11.39 2.77
N ASN A 92 9.24 -11.86 2.14
CA ASN A 92 9.34 -12.63 0.90
C ASN A 92 9.97 -11.80 -0.23
N MET A 93 9.60 -10.53 -0.39
CA MET A 93 10.23 -9.63 -1.37
C MET A 93 11.71 -9.39 -1.06
N LEU A 94 12.07 -9.17 0.21
CA LEU A 94 13.45 -8.93 0.63
C LEU A 94 14.34 -10.17 0.50
N SER A 95 13.76 -11.36 0.45
CA SER A 95 14.51 -12.59 0.21
C SER A 95 15.08 -12.70 -1.21
N THR A 96 14.49 -11.99 -2.18
CA THR A 96 14.88 -12.08 -3.60
C THR A 96 15.62 -10.86 -4.12
N VAL A 97 15.47 -9.69 -3.48
CA VAL A 97 16.07 -8.44 -3.94
C VAL A 97 17.52 -8.30 -3.46
N THR A 98 18.40 -7.92 -4.38
CA THR A 98 19.78 -7.47 -4.10
C THR A 98 19.95 -6.01 -4.55
N VAL A 99 20.74 -5.24 -3.83
CA VAL A 99 20.98 -3.82 -4.12
C VAL A 99 22.43 -3.62 -4.54
N VAL A 100 22.61 -3.09 -5.75
CA VAL A 100 23.93 -2.88 -6.37
C VAL A 100 24.16 -1.38 -6.56
N ASP A 101 25.35 -0.91 -6.18
CA ASP A 101 25.77 0.47 -6.36
C ASP A 101 26.13 0.78 -7.83
N PRO A 102 26.24 2.07 -8.22
CA PRO A 102 26.65 2.47 -9.57
C PRO A 102 28.03 1.93 -10.00
N GLU A 103 28.91 1.62 -9.04
CA GLU A 103 30.21 0.99 -9.27
C GLU A 103 30.15 -0.54 -9.42
N GLY A 104 28.95 -1.14 -9.31
CA GLY A 104 28.74 -2.57 -9.44
C GLY A 104 28.98 -3.40 -8.18
N GLN A 105 29.21 -2.74 -7.03
CA GLN A 105 29.41 -3.43 -5.75
C GLN A 105 28.06 -3.74 -5.08
N ASP A 106 27.91 -4.96 -4.55
CA ASP A 106 26.72 -5.37 -3.79
C ASP A 106 26.77 -4.77 -2.38
N VAL A 107 25.89 -3.80 -2.13
CA VAL A 107 25.76 -3.12 -0.85
C VAL A 107 24.67 -3.69 0.03
N THR A 108 24.16 -4.88 -0.30
CA THR A 108 23.14 -5.55 0.51
C THR A 108 23.65 -5.71 1.96
N PRO A 109 22.94 -5.15 2.96
CA PRO A 109 23.39 -5.17 4.35
C PRO A 109 23.70 -6.58 4.85
N ALA A 110 24.78 -6.74 5.62
CA ALA A 110 25.22 -8.05 6.11
C ALA A 110 24.13 -8.81 6.90
N LYS A 111 23.26 -8.08 7.62
CA LYS A 111 22.12 -8.63 8.35
C LYS A 111 21.10 -9.30 7.43
N LEU A 112 20.85 -8.71 6.26
CA LEU A 112 19.92 -9.26 5.28
C LEU A 112 20.51 -10.49 4.61
N ARG A 113 21.79 -10.44 4.23
CA ARG A 113 22.52 -11.60 3.66
C ARG A 113 22.55 -12.79 4.62
N ALA A 114 22.79 -12.54 5.91
CA ALA A 114 22.73 -13.58 6.94
C ALA A 114 21.32 -14.16 7.09
N ALA A 115 20.28 -13.32 7.05
CA ALA A 115 18.88 -13.77 7.10
C ALA A 115 18.50 -14.62 5.87
N GLN A 116 18.96 -14.23 4.67
CA GLN A 116 18.77 -15.00 3.44
C GLN A 116 19.51 -16.35 3.49
N ALA A 117 20.77 -16.37 3.95
CA ALA A 117 21.58 -17.58 4.07
C ALA A 117 21.04 -18.59 5.11
N THR A 118 20.37 -18.09 6.15
CA THR A 118 19.71 -18.92 7.17
C THR A 118 18.44 -19.60 6.62
N GLY A 119 18.01 -19.27 5.40
CA GLY A 119 16.84 -19.90 4.77
C GLY A 119 15.52 -19.35 5.29
N MET A 120 15.35 -18.03 5.29
CA MET A 120 14.08 -17.35 5.58
C MET A 120 13.02 -17.56 4.46
N GLN A 121 12.96 -18.74 3.85
CA GLN A 121 11.89 -19.11 2.92
C GLN A 121 10.74 -19.69 3.74
N THR A 122 9.65 -18.94 3.86
CA THR A 122 8.41 -19.49 4.41
C THR A 122 7.82 -20.39 3.33
N THR A 123 8.05 -21.70 3.43
CA THR A 123 7.35 -22.69 2.60
C THR A 123 5.86 -22.58 2.92
N VAL A 124 5.08 -22.14 1.93
CA VAL A 124 3.61 -22.19 1.93
C VAL A 124 3.13 -23.59 1.60
#